data_AF-A0ABC8UUL8-F1
#
_entry.id   AF-A0ABC8UUL8-F1
#
_cell.length_a   1.000
_cell.length_b   1.000
_cell.length_c   1.000
_cell.angle_alpha   90.00
_cell.angle_beta   90.00
_cell.angle_gamma   90.00
#
_symmetry.space_group_name_H-M   'P 1'
#
loop_
_entity.id
_entity.type
_entity.pdbx_description
1 polymer ?
#
loop_
_entity_poly.entity_id
_entity_poly.type
_entity_poly.pdbx_seq_one_letter_code
_entity_poly.pdbx_strand_id
1 'polypeptide(L)'
;MEKFYWAPTREDRIGVCTGIFRTDHVPPEDIVKLVDTFPGQSIDFFGALRARVYDDEVKKWISSVGVENVGKKLVNSKEGPPTFEQPKMTLEKLLEYGSMLVQEQENVKRVQLADKYLNEAALGDANEDDMKRGTFYGKAAQQVNLPVPEGCTDPNAPNFDPTARSDNGSCLYQF
;
A
#
# COMPACT_ATOMS: atom_id res chain seq x y z
N MET A 1 -22.69 7.97 35.17
CA MET A 1 -22.85 8.38 33.76
C MET A 1 -23.05 7.11 32.97
N GLU A 2 -24.28 6.83 32.54
CA GLU A 2 -24.59 5.62 31.79
C GLU A 2 -23.99 5.73 30.39
N LYS A 3 -23.20 4.74 29.99
CA LYS A 3 -22.62 4.68 28.65
C LYS A 3 -23.71 4.20 27.71
N PHE A 4 -24.11 5.05 26.76
CA PHE A 4 -25.01 4.65 25.68
C PHE A 4 -24.21 3.87 24.64
N TYR A 5 -24.56 2.60 24.45
CA TYR A 5 -24.00 1.75 23.40
C TYR A 5 -24.98 1.68 22.24
N TRP A 6 -24.56 2.18 21.07
CA TRP A 6 -25.35 2.11 19.86
C TRP A 6 -24.75 1.10 18.90
N ALA A 7 -25.51 0.06 18.59
CA ALA A 7 -25.22 -0.87 17.52
C ALA A 7 -26.35 -0.76 16.49
N PRO A 8 -26.06 -0.38 15.23
CA PRO A 8 -27.08 -0.17 14.23
C PRO A 8 -27.79 -1.49 13.90
N THR A 9 -29.13 -1.44 13.92
CA THR A 9 -29.95 -2.56 13.45
C THR A 9 -29.93 -2.64 11.92
N ARG A 10 -30.45 -3.73 11.36
CA ARG A 10 -30.62 -3.85 9.90
C ARG A 10 -31.46 -2.71 9.31
N GLU A 11 -32.52 -2.32 10.00
CA GLU A 11 -33.40 -1.22 9.57
C GLU A 11 -32.68 0.12 9.62
N ASP A 12 -31.87 0.38 10.66
CA ASP A 12 -31.05 1.60 10.74
C ASP A 12 -30.07 1.67 9.56
N ARG A 13 -29.43 0.55 9.20
CA ARG A 13 -28.50 0.50 8.07
C ARG A 13 -29.21 0.80 6.75
N ILE A 14 -30.38 0.20 6.52
CA ILE A 14 -31.19 0.47 5.31
C ILE A 14 -31.63 1.93 5.28
N GLY A 15 -32.09 2.48 6.40
CA GLY A 15 -32.51 3.87 6.51
C GLY A 15 -31.37 4.85 6.18
N VAL A 16 -30.17 4.61 6.74
CA VAL A 16 -29.01 5.44 6.46
C VAL A 16 -28.53 5.29 5.01
N CYS A 17 -28.50 4.07 4.46
CA CYS A 17 -28.17 3.86 3.05
C CYS A 17 -29.15 4.55 2.11
N THR A 18 -30.44 4.54 2.44
CA THR A 18 -31.47 5.28 1.69
C THR A 18 -31.20 6.78 1.72
N GLY A 19 -30.71 7.31 2.84
CA GLY A 19 -30.26 8.70 2.95
C GLY A 19 -29.07 9.01 2.04
N ILE A 20 -28.09 8.10 1.95
CA ILE A 20 -26.88 8.26 1.11
C ILE A 20 -27.24 8.31 -0.38
N PHE A 21 -28.12 7.43 -0.84
CA PHE A 21 -28.51 7.33 -2.26
C PHE A 21 -29.75 8.17 -2.64
N ARG A 22 -30.21 9.05 -1.74
CA ARG A 22 -31.44 9.85 -1.94
C ARG A 22 -31.41 10.69 -3.21
N THR A 23 -30.24 11.25 -3.56
CA THR A 23 -30.09 12.07 -4.77
C THR A 23 -30.03 11.26 -6.04
N ASP A 24 -29.65 9.99 -5.95
CA ASP A 24 -29.33 9.15 -7.11
C ASP A 24 -30.55 8.34 -7.60
N HIS A 25 -31.73 8.54 -6.97
CA HIS A 25 -33.01 7.91 -7.33
C HIS A 25 -32.99 6.38 -7.42
N VAL A 26 -32.18 5.73 -6.56
CA VAL A 26 -32.09 4.27 -6.50
C VAL A 26 -33.37 3.68 -5.89
N PRO A 27 -33.96 2.62 -6.46
CA PRO A 27 -35.13 1.97 -5.89
C PRO A 27 -34.85 1.43 -4.46
N PRO A 28 -35.79 1.59 -3.51
CA PRO A 28 -35.62 1.08 -2.15
C PRO A 28 -35.32 -0.43 -2.10
N GLU A 29 -35.93 -1.21 -2.99
CA GLU A 29 -35.68 -2.66 -3.12
C GLU A 29 -34.23 -2.99 -3.46
N ASP A 30 -33.56 -2.14 -4.23
CA ASP A 30 -32.17 -2.34 -4.63
C ASP A 30 -31.22 -1.95 -3.49
N ILE A 31 -31.56 -0.92 -2.71
CA ILE A 31 -30.83 -0.56 -1.50
C ILE A 31 -30.91 -1.68 -0.47
N VAL A 32 -32.08 -2.30 -0.30
CA VAL A 32 -32.25 -3.44 0.62
C VAL A 32 -31.37 -4.61 0.19
N LYS A 33 -31.39 -5.00 -1.09
CA LYS A 33 -30.53 -6.07 -1.62
C LYS A 33 -29.05 -5.76 -1.45
N LEU A 34 -28.64 -4.50 -1.67
CA LEU A 34 -27.26 -4.06 -1.51
C LEU A 34 -26.80 -4.20 -0.04
N VAL A 35 -27.61 -3.74 0.91
CA VAL A 35 -27.28 -3.85 2.35
C VAL A 35 -27.23 -5.30 2.81
N ASP A 36 -28.14 -6.14 2.32
CA ASP A 36 -28.18 -7.57 2.63
C ASP A 36 -27.00 -8.35 2.04
N THR A 37 -26.48 -7.90 0.89
CA THR A 37 -25.29 -8.52 0.25
C THR A 37 -24.01 -8.23 1.04
N PHE A 38 -23.95 -7.10 1.76
CA PHE A 38 -22.78 -6.68 2.53
C PHE A 38 -23.11 -6.54 4.04
N PRO A 39 -23.44 -7.63 4.75
CA PRO A 39 -23.97 -7.56 6.11
C PRO A 39 -22.93 -7.10 7.15
N GLY A 40 -21.63 -7.33 6.91
CA GLY A 40 -20.55 -6.96 7.84
C GLY A 40 -19.92 -5.58 7.61
N GLN A 41 -20.40 -4.82 6.63
CA GLN A 41 -19.81 -3.53 6.26
C GLN A 41 -20.41 -2.37 7.07
N SER A 42 -19.56 -1.40 7.44
CA SER A 42 -19.97 -0.17 8.13
C SER A 42 -20.84 0.72 7.24
N ILE A 43 -21.49 1.73 7.81
CA ILE A 43 -22.27 2.70 7.04
C ILE A 43 -21.37 3.48 6.06
N ASP A 44 -20.15 3.79 6.48
CA ASP A 44 -19.17 4.55 5.67
C ASP A 44 -18.81 3.82 4.37
N PHE A 45 -18.89 2.47 4.35
CA PHE A 45 -18.68 1.67 3.15
C PHE A 45 -19.61 2.07 2.01
N PHE A 46 -20.89 2.33 2.30
CA PHE A 46 -21.86 2.71 1.27
C PHE A 46 -21.63 4.15 0.77
N GLY A 47 -21.11 5.03 1.63
CA GLY A 47 -20.63 6.35 1.22
C GLY A 47 -19.43 6.27 0.29
N ALA A 48 -18.45 5.41 0.61
CA ALA A 48 -17.29 5.14 -0.23
C ALA A 48 -17.68 4.49 -1.57
N LEU A 49 -18.65 3.57 -1.54
CA LEU A 49 -19.21 2.93 -2.74
C LEU A 49 -19.79 3.97 -3.69
N ARG A 50 -20.63 4.87 -3.17
CA ARG A 50 -21.19 5.99 -3.94
C ARG A 50 -20.08 6.84 -4.55
N ALA A 51 -19.09 7.25 -3.75
CA ALA A 51 -17.96 8.05 -4.22
C ALA A 51 -17.17 7.38 -5.34
N ARG A 52 -16.90 6.06 -5.23
CA ARG A 52 -16.18 5.30 -6.27
C ARG A 52 -16.87 5.33 -7.63
N VAL A 53 -18.20 5.30 -7.65
CA VAL A 53 -18.95 5.39 -8.91
C VAL A 53 -18.79 6.78 -9.55
N TYR A 54 -18.82 7.85 -8.76
CA TYR A 54 -18.57 9.20 -9.25
C TYR A 54 -17.11 9.37 -9.71
N ASP A 55 -16.15 8.81 -8.97
CA ASP A 55 -14.73 8.85 -9.33
C ASP A 55 -14.46 8.21 -10.70
N ASP A 56 -15.15 7.11 -11.03
CA ASP A 56 -15.00 6.46 -12.33
C ASP A 56 -15.48 7.34 -13.49
N GLU A 57 -16.58 8.07 -13.32
CA GLU A 57 -17.06 9.03 -14.33
C GLU A 57 -16.10 10.22 -14.48
N VAL A 58 -15.57 10.73 -13.37
CA VAL A 58 -14.54 11.78 -13.39
C VAL A 58 -13.27 11.26 -14.09
N LYS A 59 -12.88 10.01 -13.84
CA LYS A 59 -11.74 9.36 -14.50
C LYS A 59 -11.97 9.23 -16.01
N LYS A 60 -13.16 8.80 -16.45
CA LYS A 60 -13.52 8.75 -17.88
C LYS A 60 -13.45 10.14 -18.51
N TRP A 61 -13.93 11.16 -17.80
CA TRP A 61 -13.83 12.54 -18.26
C TRP A 61 -12.38 13.00 -18.40
N ILE A 62 -11.53 12.75 -17.39
CA ILE A 62 -10.09 13.05 -17.44
C ILE A 62 -9.43 12.36 -18.65
N SER A 63 -9.72 11.08 -18.86
CA SER A 63 -9.22 10.32 -20.02
C SER A 63 -9.70 10.89 -21.35
N SER A 64 -10.93 11.41 -21.42
CA SER A 64 -11.49 12.01 -22.63
C SER A 64 -10.88 13.38 -22.96
N VAL A 65 -10.54 14.18 -21.93
CA VAL A 65 -9.98 15.53 -22.10
C VAL A 65 -8.47 15.50 -22.34
N GLY A 66 -7.77 14.51 -21.78
CA GLY A 66 -6.31 14.45 -21.74
C GLY A 66 -5.77 15.15 -20.50
N VAL A 67 -4.86 14.48 -19.79
CA VAL A 67 -4.32 14.93 -18.49
C VAL A 67 -3.67 16.31 -18.59
N GLU A 68 -3.05 16.61 -19.73
CA GLU A 68 -2.42 17.89 -20.05
C GLU A 68 -3.40 19.07 -20.21
N ASN A 69 -4.67 18.78 -20.53
CA ASN A 69 -5.69 19.80 -20.82
C ASN A 69 -6.72 19.98 -19.70
N VAL A 70 -6.77 19.06 -18.73
CA VAL A 70 -7.70 19.13 -17.58
C VAL A 70 -7.54 20.44 -16.79
N GLY A 71 -6.31 20.85 -16.47
CA GLY A 71 -6.07 22.08 -15.71
C GLY A 71 -6.57 23.35 -16.42
N LYS A 72 -6.42 23.41 -17.75
CA LYS A 72 -6.91 24.53 -18.56
C LYS A 72 -8.44 24.60 -18.56
N LYS A 73 -9.12 23.45 -18.64
CA LYS A 73 -10.59 23.37 -18.61
C LYS A 73 -11.19 23.61 -17.21
N LEU A 74 -10.50 23.25 -16.13
CA LEU A 74 -11.03 23.39 -14.77
C LEU A 74 -10.85 24.78 -14.17
N VAL A 75 -9.66 25.37 -14.29
CA VAL A 75 -9.30 26.57 -13.50
C VAL A 75 -9.24 27.83 -14.38
N ASN A 76 -8.77 27.70 -15.62
CA ASN A 76 -8.50 28.84 -16.51
C ASN A 76 -9.50 28.97 -17.67
N SER A 77 -10.63 28.26 -17.61
CA SER A 77 -11.68 28.32 -18.63
C SER A 77 -12.57 29.54 -18.43
N LYS A 78 -12.92 30.21 -19.54
CA LYS A 78 -13.93 31.29 -19.55
C LYS A 78 -15.36 30.77 -19.39
N GLU A 79 -15.58 29.48 -19.63
CA GLU A 79 -16.90 28.83 -19.61
C GLU A 79 -17.27 28.27 -18.22
N GLY A 80 -16.40 28.46 -17.22
CA GLY A 80 -16.57 27.91 -15.87
C GLY A 80 -16.23 26.42 -15.76
N PRO A 81 -16.33 25.83 -14.55
CA PRO A 81 -16.06 24.41 -14.35
C PRO A 81 -17.06 23.53 -15.13
N PRO A 82 -16.62 22.38 -15.67
CA PRO A 82 -17.49 21.44 -16.34
C PRO A 82 -18.56 20.93 -15.36
N THR A 83 -19.82 20.94 -15.81
CA THR A 83 -20.91 20.34 -15.05
C THR A 83 -20.91 18.84 -15.33
N PHE A 84 -20.91 18.03 -14.27
CA PHE A 84 -21.01 16.58 -14.37
C PHE A 84 -22.46 16.15 -14.20
N GLU A 85 -22.93 15.30 -15.11
CA GLU A 85 -24.21 14.63 -14.95
C GLU A 85 -24.10 13.52 -13.90
N GLN A 86 -25.16 13.32 -13.12
CA GLN A 86 -25.16 12.26 -12.11
C GLN A 86 -25.17 10.89 -12.79
N PRO A 87 -24.25 9.97 -12.43
CA PRO A 87 -24.24 8.63 -12.99
C PRO A 87 -25.47 7.84 -12.57
N LYS A 88 -25.93 6.96 -13.48
CA LYS A 88 -26.98 5.99 -13.16
C LYS A 88 -26.44 4.94 -12.18
N MET A 89 -26.98 4.94 -10.96
CA MET A 89 -26.65 3.98 -9.90
C MET A 89 -27.49 2.71 -10.04
N THR A 90 -27.15 1.85 -11.01
CA THR A 90 -27.83 0.55 -11.17
C THR A 90 -27.35 -0.43 -10.09
N LEU A 91 -28.23 -1.35 -9.68
CA LEU A 91 -27.90 -2.37 -8.68
C LEU A 91 -26.65 -3.19 -9.08
N GLU A 92 -26.56 -3.61 -10.33
CA GLU A 92 -25.41 -4.36 -10.85
C GLU A 92 -24.10 -3.60 -10.66
N LYS A 93 -24.07 -2.32 -11.02
CA LYS A 93 -22.90 -1.45 -10.83
C LYS A 93 -22.53 -1.36 -9.35
N LEU A 94 -23.51 -1.15 -8.47
CA LEU A 94 -23.29 -1.06 -7.02
C LEU A 94 -22.74 -2.37 -6.41
N LEU A 95 -23.22 -3.52 -6.88
CA LEU A 95 -22.73 -4.83 -6.43
C LEU A 95 -21.31 -5.12 -6.92
N GLU A 96 -21.00 -4.75 -8.16
CA GLU A 96 -19.66 -4.88 -8.73
C GLU A 96 -18.64 -4.04 -7.95
N TYR A 97 -18.90 -2.73 -7.80
CA TYR A 97 -18.01 -1.85 -7.02
C TYR A 97 -17.96 -2.24 -5.54
N GLY A 98 -19.07 -2.72 -4.97
CA GLY A 98 -19.10 -3.22 -3.60
C GLY A 98 -18.16 -4.40 -3.42
N SER A 99 -18.19 -5.37 -4.32
CA SER A 99 -17.30 -6.53 -4.29
C SER A 99 -15.83 -6.15 -4.50
N MET A 100 -15.57 -5.22 -5.42
CA MET A 100 -14.23 -4.66 -5.64
C MET A 100 -13.68 -3.98 -4.39
N LEU A 101 -14.49 -3.19 -3.69
CA LEU A 101 -14.08 -2.51 -2.45
C LEU A 101 -13.81 -3.50 -1.31
N VAL A 102 -14.63 -4.55 -1.18
CA VAL A 102 -14.38 -5.60 -0.18
C VAL A 102 -13.06 -6.31 -0.48
N GLN A 103 -12.80 -6.65 -1.74
CA GLN A 103 -11.53 -7.26 -2.14
C GLN A 103 -10.34 -6.34 -1.87
N GLU A 104 -10.47 -5.03 -2.12
CA GLU A 104 -9.45 -4.03 -1.79
C GLU A 104 -9.18 -4.00 -0.27
N GLN A 105 -10.23 -4.01 0.55
CA GLN A 105 -10.08 -4.07 2.02
C GLN A 105 -9.37 -5.35 2.50
N GLU A 106 -9.72 -6.51 1.93
CA GLU A 106 -9.07 -7.78 2.28
C GLU A 106 -7.60 -7.81 1.88
N ASN A 107 -7.28 -7.27 0.70
CA ASN A 107 -5.91 -7.17 0.22
C ASN A 107 -5.07 -6.28 1.14
N VAL A 108 -5.58 -5.11 1.54
CA VAL A 108 -4.88 -4.21 2.47
C VAL A 108 -4.63 -4.90 3.81
N LYS A 109 -5.64 -5.58 4.37
CA LYS A 109 -5.48 -6.36 5.63
C LYS A 109 -4.43 -7.46 5.50
N ARG A 110 -4.42 -8.18 4.37
CA ARG A 110 -3.45 -9.25 4.10
C ARG A 110 -2.03 -8.70 4.02
N VAL A 111 -1.82 -7.61 3.29
CA VAL A 111 -0.51 -6.97 3.16
C VAL A 111 -0.01 -6.48 4.51
N GLN A 112 -0.85 -5.78 5.28
CA GLN A 112 -0.52 -5.32 6.63
C GLN A 112 -0.13 -6.46 7.57
N LEU A 113 -0.85 -7.58 7.50
CA LEU A 113 -0.54 -8.75 8.31
C LEU A 113 0.80 -9.39 7.90
N ALA A 114 1.06 -9.51 6.59
CA ALA A 114 2.32 -10.03 6.08
C ALA A 114 3.51 -9.14 6.50
N ASP A 115 3.38 -7.83 6.36
CA ASP A 115 4.39 -6.86 6.79
C ASP A 115 4.64 -6.97 8.30
N LYS A 116 3.59 -7.14 9.11
CA LYS A 116 3.73 -7.33 10.55
C LYS A 116 4.54 -8.60 10.88
N TYR A 117 4.24 -9.74 10.24
CA TYR A 117 5.01 -10.97 10.46
C TYR A 117 6.45 -10.85 10.00
N LEU A 118 6.73 -10.19 8.88
CA LEU A 118 8.10 -9.98 8.40
C LEU A 118 8.87 -9.03 9.32
N ASN A 119 8.22 -7.98 9.83
CA ASN A 119 8.82 -7.03 10.77
C ASN A 119 9.05 -7.65 12.16
N GLU A 120 8.21 -8.59 12.59
CA GLU A 120 8.38 -9.32 13.86
C GLU A 120 9.37 -10.49 13.75
N ALA A 121 9.50 -11.11 12.57
CA ALA A 121 10.47 -12.19 12.31
C ALA A 121 11.86 -11.65 11.96
N ALA A 122 11.93 -10.48 11.32
CA ALA A 122 13.15 -9.70 11.29
C ALA A 122 13.39 -9.19 12.71
N LEU A 123 14.60 -9.41 13.20
CA LEU A 123 15.23 -8.71 14.32
C LEU A 123 15.31 -7.19 14.06
N GLY A 124 14.16 -6.54 13.84
CA GLY A 124 14.02 -5.20 13.27
C GLY A 124 14.57 -4.09 14.16
N ASP A 125 14.60 -4.31 15.48
CA ASP A 125 15.23 -3.39 16.43
C ASP A 125 16.61 -3.85 16.93
N ALA A 126 16.98 -5.12 16.75
CA ALA A 126 18.29 -5.59 17.21
C ALA A 126 19.42 -5.19 16.23
N ASN A 127 19.06 -4.88 14.97
CA ASN A 127 20.04 -4.62 13.92
C ASN A 127 20.08 -3.15 13.48
N GLU A 128 19.07 -2.32 13.78
CA GLU A 128 19.11 -0.88 13.44
C GLU A 128 20.27 -0.16 14.13
N ASP A 129 20.52 -0.49 15.41
CA ASP A 129 21.65 0.05 16.17
C ASP A 129 23.01 -0.46 15.66
N ASP A 130 23.08 -1.72 15.21
CA ASP A 130 24.30 -2.31 14.63
C ASP A 130 24.57 -1.84 13.18
N MET A 131 23.53 -1.51 12.41
CA MET A 131 23.68 -0.91 11.07
C MET A 131 24.15 0.55 11.17
N LYS A 132 23.64 1.33 12.13
CA LYS A 132 24.10 2.70 12.40
C LYS A 132 25.54 2.75 12.92
N ARG A 133 25.98 1.72 13.65
CA ARG A 133 27.35 1.59 14.15
C ARG A 133 28.31 0.91 13.17
N GLY A 134 27.84 0.47 12.00
CA GLY A 134 28.68 -0.17 10.97
C GLY A 134 29.19 -1.57 11.35
N THR A 135 28.62 -2.19 12.39
CA THR A 135 29.04 -3.49 12.95
C THR A 135 28.35 -4.69 12.29
N PHE A 136 27.45 -4.46 11.33
CA PHE A 136 26.59 -5.49 10.74
C PHE A 136 27.33 -6.60 9.97
N TYR A 137 28.49 -6.33 9.38
CA TYR A 137 29.28 -7.36 8.67
C TYR A 137 30.19 -8.21 9.58
N GLY A 138 30.10 -8.07 10.91
CA GLY A 138 31.21 -8.45 11.78
C GLY A 138 31.06 -9.63 12.74
N LYS A 139 29.88 -10.20 13.01
CA LYS A 139 29.74 -11.17 14.12
C LYS A 139 29.61 -12.65 13.76
N ALA A 140 29.18 -12.99 12.55
CA ALA A 140 29.21 -14.39 12.10
C ALA A 140 30.62 -14.86 11.70
N ALA A 141 31.49 -13.93 11.27
CA ALA A 141 32.87 -14.23 10.89
C ALA A 141 33.85 -14.23 12.07
N GLN A 142 33.47 -13.69 13.25
CA GLN A 142 34.37 -13.56 14.40
C GLN A 142 34.38 -14.76 15.37
N GLN A 143 33.46 -15.72 15.22
CA GLN A 143 33.45 -16.92 16.08
C GLN A 143 34.29 -18.08 15.53
N VAL A 144 34.86 -17.94 14.34
CA VAL A 144 35.83 -18.90 13.81
C VAL A 144 37.13 -18.13 13.62
N ASN A 145 38.09 -18.36 14.52
CA ASN A 145 39.46 -17.89 14.36
C ASN A 145 40.10 -18.72 13.22
N LEU A 146 39.63 -18.53 11.98
CA LEU A 146 40.33 -19.05 10.81
C LEU A 146 41.57 -18.16 10.67
N PRO A 147 42.79 -18.70 10.83
CA PRO A 147 43.98 -17.93 10.54
C PRO A 147 43.93 -17.57 9.05
N VAL A 148 43.68 -16.29 8.78
CA VAL A 148 43.80 -15.77 7.41
C VAL A 148 45.29 -15.89 7.07
N PRO A 149 45.67 -16.62 6.03
CA PRO A 149 47.09 -16.71 5.66
C PRO A 149 47.55 -15.31 5.24
N GLU A 150 48.55 -14.80 5.96
CA GLU A 150 49.15 -13.48 5.71
C GLU A 150 50.48 -13.65 4.98
N GLY A 151 50.67 -12.94 3.86
CA GLY A 151 51.83 -13.06 2.99
C GLY A 151 51.74 -12.07 1.83
N CYS A 152 52.72 -12.06 0.92
CA CYS A 152 52.69 -11.10 -0.19
C CYS A 152 51.58 -11.44 -1.20
N THR A 153 50.62 -10.54 -1.39
CA THR A 153 49.49 -10.73 -2.33
C THR A 153 49.74 -10.11 -3.72
N ASP A 154 50.89 -9.47 -3.95
CA ASP A 154 51.23 -8.87 -5.25
C ASP A 154 51.84 -9.91 -6.20
N PRO A 155 51.18 -10.26 -7.33
CA PRO A 155 51.69 -11.25 -8.28
C PRO A 155 53.02 -10.86 -8.94
N ASN A 156 53.39 -9.58 -8.89
CA ASN A 156 54.62 -9.07 -9.50
C ASN A 156 55.82 -9.12 -8.54
N ALA A 157 55.60 -9.43 -7.26
CA ALA A 157 56.69 -9.61 -6.30
C ALA A 157 57.27 -11.04 -6.42
N PRO A 158 58.60 -11.22 -6.27
CA PRO A 158 59.23 -12.54 -6.36
C PRO A 158 58.82 -13.48 -5.21
N ASN A 159 58.32 -12.93 -4.10
CA ASN A 159 57.86 -13.67 -2.93
C ASN A 159 56.33 -13.73 -2.82
N PHE A 160 55.62 -13.60 -3.95
CA PHE A 160 54.18 -13.77 -4.03
C PHE A 160 53.73 -15.13 -3.46
N ASP A 161 52.80 -15.10 -2.51
CA ASP A 161 52.18 -16.28 -1.94
C ASP A 161 50.71 -16.38 -2.41
N PRO A 162 50.36 -17.36 -3.26
CA PRO A 162 49.00 -17.50 -3.78
C PRO A 162 47.97 -17.93 -2.72
N THR A 163 48.41 -18.33 -1.53
CA THR A 163 47.53 -18.67 -0.40
C THR A 163 47.26 -17.49 0.52
N ALA A 164 48.06 -16.41 0.41
CA ALA A 164 47.89 -15.21 1.20
C ALA A 164 46.59 -14.48 0.79
N ARG A 165 45.74 -14.19 1.77
CA ARG A 165 44.50 -13.43 1.58
C ARG A 165 44.59 -11.99 2.09
N SER A 166 45.64 -11.68 2.84
CA SER A 166 45.94 -10.35 3.34
C SER A 166 47.43 -10.08 3.19
N ASP A 167 47.77 -8.91 2.62
CA ASP A 167 49.16 -8.47 2.49
C ASP A 167 49.70 -8.06 3.87
N ASN A 168 50.82 -8.65 4.27
CA ASN A 168 51.54 -8.27 5.48
C ASN A 168 52.70 -7.29 5.20
N GLY A 169 52.79 -6.75 3.99
CA GLY A 169 53.82 -5.80 3.59
C GLY A 169 55.21 -6.42 3.43
N SER A 170 55.30 -7.75 3.37
CA SER A 170 56.56 -8.46 3.14
C SER A 170 56.95 -8.54 1.66
N CYS A 171 56.15 -7.99 0.74
CA CYS A 171 56.43 -7.99 -0.69
C CYS A 171 57.79 -7.35 -1.00
N LEU A 172 58.67 -8.12 -1.63
CA LEU A 172 59.99 -7.68 -2.05
C LEU A 172 59.88 -7.07 -3.43
N TYR A 173 60.14 -5.77 -3.55
CA TYR A 173 60.26 -5.12 -4.85
C TYR A 173 61.74 -4.90 -5.14
N GLN A 174 62.25 -5.55 -6.18
CA GLN A 174 63.55 -5.19 -6.73
C GLN A 174 63.37 -3.96 -7.62
N PHE A 175 64.09 -2.90 -7.30
CA PHE A 175 64.23 -1.72 -8.15
C PHE A 175 65.31 -1.95 -9.20
#